data_AF-A0AAD6IQ15-F1
#
_entry.id   AF-A0AAD6IQ15-F1
#
_cell.length_a   1.000
_cell.length_b   1.000
_cell.length_c   1.000
_cell.angle_alpha   90.00
_cell.angle_beta   90.00
_cell.angle_gamma   90.00
#
_symmetry.space_group_name_H-M   'P 1'
#
loop_
_entity.id
_entity.type
_entity.pdbx_description
1 polymer ?
#
loop_
_entity_poly.entity_id
_entity_poly.type
_entity_poly.pdbx_seq_one_letter_code
_entity_poly.pdbx_strand_id
1 'polypeptide(L)'
;VLLIHLFYQQPRPSERSPQDVGQQNLKNRRRNMEVRQPTNPYNRTEEPFAIYSTAFRPRTQANQLFHRRTRVDKVNAELVTLTYGTIVAQLCQDYDSDYQEVNKQLDKMGYNIGMRLIEDFLAKSGVGRCANFRETADMIAKVGFKIFLNVTPTVTNWASDNNQFSLIFEDNPLADFVELPDDGRAQDELWFSNILCGVLRGSLEMVQMQIEAHFVSDVLRGDETTEMRVSLVRYIEDEMPPEEE
;
A
#
# COMPACT_ATOMS: atom_id res chain seq x y z
N VAL A 1 -0.58 11.61 10.26
CA VAL A 1 -0.17 10.73 11.38
C VAL A 1 -0.20 9.26 10.99
N LEU A 2 -1.28 8.73 10.37
CA LEU A 2 -1.31 7.35 9.88
C LEU A 2 -0.18 7.04 8.87
N LEU A 3 0.01 7.88 7.85
CA LEU A 3 1.12 7.72 6.89
C LEU A 3 2.49 7.71 7.59
N ILE A 4 2.75 8.67 8.49
CA ILE A 4 4.02 8.74 9.24
C ILE A 4 4.24 7.48 10.11
N HIS A 5 3.19 6.95 10.75
CA HIS A 5 3.28 5.78 11.62
C HIS A 5 3.39 4.46 10.85
N LEU A 6 2.88 4.41 9.61
CA LEU A 6 2.98 3.27 8.69
C LEU A 6 4.36 3.23 7.99
N PHE A 7 4.95 4.39 7.71
CA PHE A 7 6.29 4.50 7.12
C PHE A 7 7.42 4.09 8.09
N TYR A 8 7.27 4.35 9.39
CA TYR A 8 8.27 3.95 10.41
C TYR A 8 8.40 2.42 10.62
N GLN A 9 7.52 1.62 10.02
CA GLN A 9 7.56 0.15 10.11
C GLN A 9 8.09 -0.54 8.85
N GLN A 10 8.53 0.20 7.83
CA GLN A 10 9.15 -0.40 6.64
C GLN A 10 10.64 -0.64 6.90
N PRO A 11 11.17 -1.87 6.70
CA PRO A 11 12.60 -2.10 6.76
C PRO A 11 13.29 -1.28 5.65
N ARG A 12 14.32 -0.51 6.03
CA ARG A 12 15.16 0.22 5.08
C ARG A 12 15.70 -0.76 4.02
N PRO A 13 15.75 -0.39 2.73
CA PRO A 13 16.38 -1.23 1.71
C PRO A 13 17.82 -1.53 2.13
N SER A 14 18.17 -2.81 2.12
CA SER A 14 19.48 -3.31 2.55
C SER A 14 20.59 -2.65 1.72
N GLU A 15 21.50 -1.96 2.40
CA GLU A 15 22.80 -1.57 1.84
C GLU A 15 23.45 -2.81 1.21
N ARG A 16 23.67 -2.76 -0.11
CA ARG A 16 24.45 -3.78 -0.81
C ARG A 16 25.85 -3.76 -0.23
N SER A 17 26.25 -4.85 0.40
CA SER A 17 27.63 -5.03 0.86
C SER A 17 28.55 -5.26 -0.36
N PRO A 18 29.70 -4.59 -0.46
CA PRO A 18 30.71 -4.92 -1.45
C PRO A 18 31.57 -6.07 -0.91
N GLN A 19 31.42 -7.26 -1.47
CA GLN A 19 32.37 -8.36 -1.28
C GLN A 19 32.77 -8.94 -2.62
N ASP A 20 33.83 -8.37 -3.19
CA ASP A 20 34.79 -9.07 -4.03
C ASP A 20 36.04 -8.20 -4.12
N VAL A 21 37.07 -8.53 -3.32
CA VAL A 21 38.50 -8.55 -3.65
C VAL A 21 39.26 -9.02 -2.41
N GLY A 22 39.76 -10.25 -2.47
CA GLY A 22 41.04 -10.71 -1.91
C GLY A 22 41.30 -10.54 -0.40
N GLN A 23 41.39 -11.66 0.31
CA GLN A 23 42.69 -12.32 0.56
C GLN A 23 42.56 -13.50 1.53
N GLN A 24 43.07 -14.63 1.05
CA GLN A 24 43.54 -15.78 1.81
C GLN A 24 44.37 -15.39 3.04
N ASN A 25 44.31 -16.27 4.06
CA ASN A 25 45.23 -16.44 5.21
C ASN A 25 44.72 -15.90 6.55
N LEU A 26 44.23 -16.78 7.42
CA LEU A 26 45.04 -17.31 8.54
C LEU A 26 44.18 -18.25 9.41
N LYS A 27 44.07 -19.52 8.99
CA LYS A 27 43.86 -20.62 9.94
C LYS A 27 45.14 -20.78 10.74
N ASN A 28 45.17 -20.29 11.98
CA ASN A 28 45.85 -20.90 13.13
C ASN A 28 46.05 -19.86 14.24
N ARG A 29 45.17 -19.88 15.25
CA ARG A 29 45.57 -19.67 16.65
C ARG A 29 44.45 -20.16 17.57
N ARG A 30 44.51 -21.45 17.88
CA ARG A 30 43.81 -22.06 19.02
C ARG A 30 44.47 -21.59 20.34
N ARG A 31 43.63 -21.20 21.29
CA ARG A 31 43.58 -21.61 22.73
C ARG A 31 43.45 -20.46 23.73
N ASN A 32 42.41 -20.63 24.55
CA ASN A 32 42.29 -20.35 25.97
C ASN A 32 42.38 -18.89 26.45
N MET A 33 41.20 -18.35 26.77
CA MET A 33 40.93 -17.86 28.13
C MET A 33 39.42 -17.91 28.37
N GLU A 34 38.99 -18.90 29.15
CA GLU A 34 37.77 -18.80 29.94
C GLU A 34 37.92 -17.63 30.93
N VAL A 35 36.83 -16.90 31.18
CA VAL A 35 36.26 -16.64 32.52
C VAL A 35 35.20 -15.52 32.42
N ARG A 36 34.03 -15.83 33.02
CA ARG A 36 32.88 -14.98 33.45
C ARG A 36 31.69 -14.78 32.49
N GLN A 37 30.65 -15.59 32.75
CA GLN A 37 29.22 -15.26 32.51
C GLN A 37 28.75 -14.13 33.46
N PRO A 38 27.60 -13.48 33.22
CA PRO A 38 26.32 -14.05 33.70
C PRO A 38 25.10 -13.92 32.75
N THR A 39 24.21 -14.91 32.87
CA THR A 39 22.74 -14.91 32.68
C THR A 39 22.14 -14.56 31.31
N ASN A 40 21.71 -15.60 30.58
CA ASN A 40 20.61 -15.52 29.61
C ASN A 40 19.65 -16.71 29.84
N PRO A 41 18.43 -16.49 30.37
CA PRO A 41 17.44 -17.55 30.49
C PRO A 41 16.64 -17.64 29.18
N TYR A 42 17.07 -18.51 28.27
CA TYR A 42 16.18 -19.06 27.25
C TYR A 42 15.18 -19.99 27.96
N ASN A 43 13.92 -19.57 28.04
CA ASN A 43 12.76 -20.46 28.09
C ASN A 43 11.49 -19.62 27.94
N ARG A 44 11.00 -19.52 26.70
CA ARG A 44 9.55 -19.52 26.48
C ARG A 44 9.26 -20.13 25.11
N THR A 45 8.98 -21.42 25.19
CA THR A 45 8.07 -22.20 24.35
C THR A 45 7.29 -21.41 23.30
N GLU A 46 7.50 -21.83 22.06
CA GLU A 46 6.60 -21.66 20.93
C GLU A 46 5.24 -22.35 21.17
N GLU A 47 4.27 -21.94 20.35
CA GLU A 47 2.90 -22.46 20.09
C GLU A 47 1.72 -21.89 20.91
N PRO A 48 0.51 -21.71 20.32
CA PRO A 48 0.18 -21.47 18.91
C PRO A 48 -0.78 -20.26 18.70
N PHE A 49 -0.85 -19.79 17.45
CA PHE A 49 -1.95 -18.95 16.96
C PHE A 49 -3.27 -19.73 16.96
N ALA A 50 -4.21 -19.35 17.83
CA ALA A 50 -5.63 -19.68 17.67
C ALA A 50 -6.47 -18.81 18.60
N ILE A 51 -7.28 -17.88 18.06
CA ILE A 51 -8.68 -17.71 18.48
C ILE A 51 -9.49 -17.15 17.29
N TYR A 52 -10.05 -18.03 16.45
CA TYR A 52 -11.38 -17.79 15.88
C TYR A 52 -12.42 -18.18 16.93
N SER A 53 -13.57 -17.49 16.90
CA SER A 53 -14.78 -17.70 17.71
C SER A 53 -14.83 -17.00 19.08
N THR A 54 -15.50 -15.84 19.09
CA THR A 54 -16.44 -15.51 20.17
C THR A 54 -17.68 -14.81 19.60
N ALA A 55 -18.78 -15.55 19.60
CA ALA A 55 -20.13 -15.12 19.96
C ALA A 55 -20.67 -13.78 19.39
N PHE A 56 -21.60 -13.93 18.45
CA PHE A 56 -22.66 -12.95 18.15
C PHE A 56 -23.40 -12.59 19.46
N ARG A 57 -23.14 -11.39 20.01
CA ARG A 57 -23.90 -10.84 21.14
C ARG A 57 -24.96 -9.86 20.62
N PRO A 58 -26.23 -9.99 21.03
CA PRO A 58 -27.29 -9.09 20.57
C PRO A 58 -27.09 -7.68 21.11
N ARG A 59 -27.19 -6.68 20.22
CA ARG A 59 -27.09 -5.25 20.53
C ARG A 59 -28.31 -4.77 21.32
N THR A 60 -28.14 -4.54 22.60
CA THR A 60 -28.96 -3.57 23.35
C THR A 60 -28.05 -2.70 24.22
N GLN A 61 -28.08 -1.39 23.93
CA GLN A 61 -27.50 -0.27 24.71
C GLN A 61 -25.96 -0.03 24.64
N ALA A 62 -25.40 0.14 23.45
CA ALA A 62 -24.06 0.73 23.26
C ALA A 62 -24.05 1.98 22.37
N ASN A 63 -25.16 2.74 22.32
CA ASN A 63 -25.34 3.83 21.34
C ASN A 63 -24.87 5.22 21.79
N GLN A 64 -24.17 5.36 22.93
CA GLN A 64 -23.73 6.68 23.43
C GLN A 64 -22.23 6.79 23.76
N LEU A 65 -21.44 5.73 23.59
CA LEU A 65 -19.98 5.75 23.87
C LEU A 65 -19.08 5.58 22.63
N PHE A 66 -19.66 5.28 21.46
CA PHE A 66 -18.91 5.10 20.20
C PHE A 66 -18.89 6.32 19.27
N HIS A 67 -19.48 7.45 19.66
CA HIS A 67 -19.48 8.69 18.85
C HIS A 67 -18.18 9.50 18.93
N ARG A 68 -17.12 9.02 19.62
CA ARG A 68 -15.92 9.82 19.92
C ARG A 68 -14.61 9.38 19.24
N ARG A 69 -14.61 8.54 18.20
CA ARG A 69 -13.32 8.21 17.54
C ARG A 69 -13.32 7.68 16.11
N THR A 70 -14.14 8.22 15.20
CA THR A 70 -13.98 7.95 13.76
C THR A 70 -14.36 9.13 12.87
N ARG A 71 -14.08 10.37 13.30
CA ARG A 71 -13.75 11.38 12.29
C ARG A 71 -12.42 10.90 11.71
N VAL A 72 -12.35 10.64 10.41
CA VAL A 72 -11.10 10.88 9.71
C VAL A 72 -10.81 12.33 10.02
N ASP A 73 -9.94 12.59 11.00
CA ASP A 73 -9.49 13.95 11.28
C ASP A 73 -9.07 14.47 9.93
N LYS A 74 -9.78 15.48 9.43
CA LYS A 74 -9.62 16.01 8.07
C LYS A 74 -8.22 16.60 8.02
N VAL A 75 -7.23 15.75 7.82
CA VAL A 75 -5.84 16.14 7.65
C VAL A 75 -5.86 17.05 6.43
N ASN A 76 -5.22 18.21 6.54
CA ASN A 76 -5.16 19.15 5.43
C ASN A 76 -4.61 18.40 4.20
N ALA A 77 -5.37 18.40 3.11
CA ALA A 77 -4.96 17.74 1.86
C ALA A 77 -3.58 18.25 1.43
N GLU A 78 -3.31 19.55 1.60
CA GLU A 78 -2.01 20.17 1.34
C GLU A 78 -0.87 19.51 2.13
N LEU A 79 -1.10 19.14 3.39
CA LEU A 79 -0.07 18.47 4.19
C LEU A 79 0.27 17.09 3.61
N VAL A 80 -0.74 16.36 3.12
CA VAL A 80 -0.54 15.05 2.49
C VAL A 80 0.20 15.23 1.17
N THR A 81 -0.22 16.18 0.34
CA THR A 81 0.41 16.51 -0.94
C THR A 81 1.87 16.92 -0.78
N LEU A 82 2.18 17.83 0.15
CA LEU A 82 3.57 18.26 0.42
C LEU A 82 4.44 17.14 0.98
N THR A 83 3.89 16.32 1.88
CA THR A 83 4.61 15.17 2.43
C THR A 83 4.90 14.15 1.33
N TYR A 84 3.91 13.89 0.47
CA TYR A 84 4.05 12.98 -0.65
C TYR A 84 5.07 13.48 -1.68
N GLY A 85 5.01 14.76 -2.07
CA GLY A 85 5.99 15.38 -2.95
C GLY A 85 7.42 15.28 -2.40
N THR A 86 7.61 15.46 -1.09
CA THR A 86 8.91 15.26 -0.44
C THR A 86 9.39 13.81 -0.52
N ILE A 87 8.48 12.83 -0.36
CA ILE A 87 8.81 11.41 -0.49
C ILE A 87 9.24 11.08 -1.93
N VAL A 88 8.48 11.56 -2.92
CA VAL A 88 8.83 11.33 -4.34
C VAL A 88 10.17 11.97 -4.67
N ALA A 89 10.40 13.22 -4.25
CA ALA A 89 11.68 13.90 -4.45
C ALA A 89 12.86 13.14 -3.81
N GLN A 90 12.68 12.61 -2.60
CA GLN A 90 13.70 11.81 -1.93
C GLN A 90 13.97 10.50 -2.69
N LEU A 91 12.95 9.82 -3.19
CA LEU A 91 13.14 8.60 -3.99
C LEU A 91 13.87 8.90 -5.30
N CYS A 92 13.52 9.98 -5.98
CA CYS A 92 14.25 10.38 -7.19
C CYS A 92 15.74 10.62 -6.90
N GLN A 93 16.09 11.17 -5.73
CA GLN A 93 17.48 11.33 -5.31
C GLN A 93 18.13 9.99 -4.95
N ASP A 94 17.46 9.15 -4.16
CA ASP A 94 17.99 7.86 -3.69
C ASP A 94 18.24 6.85 -4.82
N TYR A 95 17.51 6.99 -5.94
CA TYR A 95 17.63 6.15 -7.14
C TYR A 95 18.32 6.85 -8.31
N ASP A 96 19.05 7.95 -8.08
CA ASP A 96 19.81 8.67 -9.12
C ASP A 96 18.96 9.01 -10.39
N SER A 97 17.71 9.42 -10.19
CA SER A 97 16.71 9.67 -11.26
C SER A 97 16.43 8.44 -12.15
N ASP A 98 16.56 7.22 -11.63
CA ASP A 98 15.98 6.02 -12.24
C ASP A 98 14.48 5.95 -11.93
N TYR A 99 13.68 6.59 -12.79
CA TYR A 99 12.23 6.69 -12.61
C TYR A 99 11.50 5.35 -12.66
N GLN A 100 12.07 4.32 -13.30
CA GLN A 100 11.47 2.98 -13.30
C GLN A 100 11.57 2.35 -11.91
N GLU A 101 12.72 2.47 -11.25
CA GLU A 101 12.88 2.01 -9.87
C GLU A 101 12.04 2.84 -8.89
N VAL A 102 11.96 4.16 -9.09
CA VAL A 102 11.06 5.02 -8.30
C VAL A 102 9.61 4.55 -8.41
N ASN A 103 9.10 4.28 -9.62
CA ASN A 103 7.74 3.78 -9.82
C ASN A 103 7.49 2.46 -9.12
N LYS A 104 8.45 1.52 -9.16
CA LYS A 104 8.37 0.24 -8.44
C LYS A 104 8.31 0.44 -6.93
N GLN A 105 9.09 1.36 -6.39
CA GLN A 105 9.03 1.66 -4.96
C GLN A 105 7.73 2.35 -4.56
N LEU A 106 7.22 3.29 -5.36
CA LEU A 106 5.92 3.92 -5.14
C LEU A 106 4.80 2.88 -5.09
N ASP A 107 4.75 1.98 -6.06
CA ASP A 107 3.78 0.88 -6.08
C ASP A 107 3.93 -0.04 -4.86
N LYS A 108 5.15 -0.44 -4.50
CA LYS A 108 5.41 -1.28 -3.32
C LYS A 108 4.99 -0.62 -2.01
N MET A 109 5.27 0.67 -1.85
CA MET A 109 4.83 1.42 -0.67
C MET A 109 3.31 1.52 -0.63
N GLY A 110 2.69 1.82 -1.77
CA GLY A 110 1.24 1.85 -1.91
C GLY A 110 0.61 0.52 -1.52
N TYR A 111 1.15 -0.59 -1.99
CA TYR A 111 0.69 -1.94 -1.67
C TYR A 111 0.65 -2.22 -0.16
N ASN A 112 1.75 -1.93 0.54
CA ASN A 112 1.82 -2.11 1.98
C ASN A 112 0.85 -1.19 2.75
N ILE A 113 0.60 0.02 2.23
CA ILE A 113 -0.41 0.93 2.78
C ILE A 113 -1.81 0.35 2.54
N GLY A 114 -2.10 -0.12 1.33
CA GLY A 114 -3.39 -0.67 0.92
C GLY A 114 -3.81 -1.88 1.75
N MET A 115 -2.88 -2.80 2.04
CA MET A 115 -3.15 -3.96 2.90
C MET A 115 -3.61 -3.58 4.32
N ARG A 116 -3.14 -2.44 4.83
CA ARG A 116 -3.51 -1.96 6.17
C ARG A 116 -4.72 -1.03 6.13
N LEU A 117 -4.93 -0.35 5.01
CA LEU A 117 -6.01 0.63 4.83
C LEU A 117 -7.39 -0.05 4.71
N ILE A 118 -7.43 -1.25 4.14
CA ILE A 118 -8.67 -1.97 3.85
C ILE A 118 -9.50 -2.29 5.10
N GLU A 119 -8.87 -2.62 6.23
CA GLU A 119 -9.59 -2.88 7.49
C GLU A 119 -10.35 -1.65 7.96
N ASP A 120 -9.72 -0.48 7.91
CA ASP A 120 -10.32 0.80 8.29
C ASP A 120 -11.41 1.22 7.29
N PHE A 121 -11.23 0.91 6.00
CA PHE A 121 -12.26 1.11 4.97
C PHE A 121 -13.51 0.26 5.23
N LEU A 122 -13.35 -1.05 5.48
CA LEU A 122 -14.48 -1.95 5.77
C LEU A 122 -15.21 -1.55 7.05
N ALA A 123 -14.48 -1.15 8.08
CA ALA A 123 -15.06 -0.68 9.34
C ALA A 123 -15.89 0.61 9.19
N LYS A 124 -15.44 1.55 8.34
CA LYS A 124 -16.11 2.86 8.14
C LYS A 124 -17.24 2.82 7.12
N SER A 125 -17.08 2.03 6.06
CA SER A 125 -18.06 1.96 4.97
C SER A 125 -19.28 1.10 5.33
N GLY A 126 -19.11 0.12 6.25
CA GLY A 126 -20.17 -0.84 6.59
C GLY A 126 -20.52 -1.77 5.42
N VAL A 127 -19.65 -1.84 4.41
CA VAL A 127 -19.87 -2.58 3.16
C VAL A 127 -19.52 -4.05 3.39
N GLY A 128 -20.38 -4.94 2.90
CA GLY A 128 -20.12 -6.38 2.88
C GLY A 128 -19.15 -6.78 1.75
N ARG A 129 -19.02 -8.08 1.49
CA ARG A 129 -18.32 -8.55 0.28
C ARG A 129 -19.07 -8.07 -0.96
N CYS A 130 -18.37 -7.42 -1.90
CA CYS A 130 -18.93 -7.05 -3.21
C CYS A 130 -19.28 -8.31 -4.00
N ALA A 131 -20.40 -8.31 -4.71
CA ALA A 131 -20.86 -9.47 -5.46
C ALA A 131 -20.14 -9.65 -6.81
N ASN A 132 -19.66 -8.55 -7.40
CA ASN A 132 -18.99 -8.56 -8.70
C ASN A 132 -18.02 -7.38 -8.82
N PHE A 133 -17.13 -7.46 -9.82
CA PHE A 133 -16.09 -6.45 -10.04
C PHE A 133 -16.65 -5.05 -10.40
N ARG A 134 -17.87 -4.98 -10.95
CA ARG A 134 -18.56 -3.71 -11.25
C ARG A 134 -18.98 -2.98 -9.99
N GLU A 135 -19.52 -3.69 -9.01
CA GLU A 135 -19.81 -3.15 -7.68
C GLU A 135 -18.52 -2.70 -6.98
N THR A 136 -17.44 -3.50 -7.09
CA THR A 136 -16.13 -3.13 -6.56
C THR A 136 -15.60 -1.83 -7.17
N ALA A 137 -15.73 -1.64 -8.48
CA ALA A 137 -15.33 -0.40 -9.15
C ALA A 137 -16.11 0.83 -8.63
N ASP A 138 -17.43 0.70 -8.48
CA ASP A 138 -18.27 1.75 -7.90
C ASP A 138 -17.88 2.06 -6.45
N MET A 139 -17.59 1.03 -5.66
CA MET A 139 -17.15 1.18 -4.26
C MET A 139 -15.81 1.90 -4.15
N ILE A 140 -14.85 1.55 -5.01
CA ILE A 140 -13.55 2.22 -5.08
C ILE A 140 -13.74 3.71 -5.40
N ALA A 141 -14.46 4.00 -6.49
CA ALA A 141 -14.60 5.36 -7.01
C ALA A 141 -15.44 6.27 -6.09
N LYS A 142 -16.65 5.82 -5.71
CA LYS A 142 -17.63 6.66 -5.01
C LYS A 142 -17.43 6.72 -3.50
N VAL A 143 -16.81 5.69 -2.92
CA VAL A 143 -16.64 5.59 -1.46
C VAL A 143 -15.17 5.63 -1.07
N GLY A 144 -14.32 4.78 -1.66
CA GLY A 144 -12.90 4.69 -1.33
C GLY A 144 -12.16 6.02 -1.54
N PHE A 145 -12.09 6.46 -2.80
CA PHE A 145 -11.45 7.73 -3.14
C PHE A 145 -12.10 8.93 -2.44
N LYS A 146 -13.43 8.89 -2.24
CA LYS A 146 -14.15 9.96 -1.55
C LYS A 146 -13.80 10.08 -0.07
N ILE A 147 -13.60 8.96 0.63
CA ILE A 147 -13.23 8.95 2.04
C ILE A 147 -11.78 9.38 2.25
N PHE A 148 -10.86 8.93 1.39
CA PHE A 148 -9.42 9.10 1.63
C PHE A 148 -8.82 10.35 0.98
N LEU A 149 -9.25 10.68 -0.23
CA LEU A 149 -8.70 11.79 -1.02
C LEU A 149 -9.74 12.88 -1.31
N ASN A 150 -10.99 12.69 -0.88
CA ASN A 150 -12.12 13.58 -1.14
C ASN A 150 -12.45 13.80 -2.63
N VAL A 151 -11.94 12.93 -3.50
CA VAL A 151 -12.23 12.92 -4.94
C VAL A 151 -13.15 11.78 -5.32
N THR A 152 -13.79 11.89 -6.49
CA THR A 152 -14.70 10.86 -7.00
C THR A 152 -14.38 10.64 -8.47
N PRO A 153 -13.41 9.76 -8.80
CA PRO A 153 -13.10 9.45 -10.19
C PRO A 153 -14.32 8.83 -10.88
N THR A 154 -14.42 9.04 -12.19
CA THR A 154 -15.48 8.43 -12.99
C THR A 154 -15.04 7.07 -13.49
N VAL A 155 -15.91 6.06 -13.35
CA VAL A 155 -15.65 4.70 -13.83
C VAL A 155 -16.12 4.58 -15.27
N THR A 156 -15.21 4.35 -16.20
CA THR A 156 -15.50 4.28 -17.65
C THR A 156 -14.72 3.14 -18.32
N ASN A 157 -14.80 3.06 -19.65
CA ASN A 157 -13.99 2.18 -20.49
C ASN A 157 -13.97 0.71 -20.05
N TRP A 158 -15.14 0.17 -19.68
CA TRP A 158 -15.31 -1.24 -19.32
C TRP A 158 -14.95 -2.16 -20.48
N ALA A 159 -14.13 -3.17 -20.22
CA ALA A 159 -13.92 -4.26 -21.17
C ALA A 159 -15.19 -5.13 -21.30
N SER A 160 -15.33 -5.80 -22.45
CA SER A 160 -16.49 -6.64 -22.78
C SER A 160 -16.70 -7.81 -21.81
N ASP A 161 -15.62 -8.27 -21.18
CA ASP A 161 -15.62 -9.35 -20.19
C ASP A 161 -15.93 -8.86 -18.76
N ASN A 162 -16.10 -7.55 -18.55
CA ASN A 162 -16.27 -6.90 -17.25
C ASN A 162 -15.13 -7.16 -16.26
N ASN A 163 -13.95 -7.58 -16.72
CA ASN A 163 -12.78 -7.79 -15.86
C ASN A 163 -11.84 -6.59 -15.84
N GLN A 164 -12.16 -5.53 -16.58
CA GLN A 164 -11.31 -4.35 -16.67
C GLN A 164 -12.16 -3.09 -16.78
N PHE A 165 -11.74 -2.02 -16.10
CA PHE A 165 -12.35 -0.70 -16.18
C PHE A 165 -11.28 0.37 -16.04
N SER A 166 -11.65 1.62 -16.30
CA SER A 166 -10.77 2.77 -16.11
C SER A 166 -11.37 3.76 -15.11
N LEU A 167 -10.50 4.36 -14.31
CA LEU A 167 -10.80 5.45 -13.41
C LEU A 167 -10.25 6.73 -14.03
N ILE A 168 -11.14 7.65 -14.37
CA ILE A 168 -10.76 8.98 -14.87
C ILE A 168 -10.83 9.96 -13.71
N PHE A 169 -9.71 10.63 -13.45
CA PHE A 169 -9.61 11.66 -12.42
C PHE A 169 -9.72 13.02 -13.08
N GLU A 170 -10.76 13.78 -12.74
CA GLU A 170 -10.92 15.18 -13.18
C GLU A 170 -9.91 16.08 -12.45
N ASP A 171 -9.80 15.92 -11.12
CA ASP A 171 -8.84 16.60 -10.27
C ASP A 171 -8.04 15.58 -9.46
N ASN A 172 -6.71 15.64 -9.51
CA ASN A 172 -5.82 14.78 -8.72
C ASN A 172 -5.17 15.59 -7.59
N PRO A 173 -5.63 15.46 -6.32
CA PRO A 173 -5.19 16.31 -5.22
C PRO A 173 -3.73 16.09 -4.84
N LEU A 174 -3.12 14.98 -5.29
CA LEU A 174 -1.69 14.75 -5.10
C LEU A 174 -0.82 15.55 -6.07
N ALA A 175 -1.38 15.98 -7.20
CA ALA A 175 -0.67 16.62 -8.31
C ALA A 175 -0.87 18.14 -8.40
N ASP A 176 -1.81 18.73 -7.64
CA ASP A 176 -2.23 20.14 -7.77
C ASP A 176 -1.10 21.19 -7.71
N PHE A 177 0.03 20.89 -7.07
CA PHE A 177 1.17 21.82 -6.92
C PHE A 177 2.51 21.19 -7.33
N VAL A 178 2.45 20.19 -8.19
CA VAL A 178 3.62 19.40 -8.56
C VAL A 178 4.00 19.71 -9.99
N GLU A 179 5.26 20.09 -10.19
CA GLU A 179 5.89 20.12 -11.51
C GLU A 179 6.94 19.01 -11.54
N LEU A 180 6.93 18.20 -12.61
CA LEU A 180 7.95 17.18 -12.80
C LEU A 180 9.30 17.84 -13.10
N PRO A 181 10.44 17.22 -12.72
CA PRO A 181 11.76 17.69 -13.12
C PRO A 181 11.85 17.88 -14.64
N ASP A 182 12.45 19.00 -15.07
CA ASP A 182 12.65 19.33 -16.50
C ASP A 182 13.91 18.66 -17.08
N ASP A 183 14.12 17.39 -16.75
CA ASP A 183 15.24 16.60 -17.27
C ASP A 183 14.87 15.81 -18.54
N GLY A 184 13.65 16.05 -19.05
CA GLY A 184 13.05 15.39 -20.22
C GLY A 184 12.63 13.95 -19.99
N ARG A 185 13.23 13.23 -19.03
CA ARG A 185 12.92 11.82 -18.74
C ARG A 185 11.76 11.66 -17.76
N ALA A 186 11.62 12.58 -16.80
CA ALA A 186 10.56 12.50 -15.81
C ALA A 186 9.17 12.52 -16.46
N GLN A 187 8.97 13.33 -17.50
CA GLN A 187 7.70 13.42 -18.23
C GLN A 187 7.34 12.13 -18.98
N ASP A 188 8.33 11.32 -19.34
CA ASP A 188 8.13 10.08 -20.10
C ASP A 188 8.09 8.82 -19.21
N GLU A 189 8.79 8.84 -18.07
CA GLU A 189 9.02 7.66 -17.27
C GLU A 189 8.34 7.71 -15.89
N LEU A 190 8.18 8.87 -15.27
CA LEU A 190 7.71 8.98 -13.89
C LEU A 190 6.18 9.02 -13.81
N TRP A 191 5.59 8.06 -13.10
CA TRP A 191 4.19 8.09 -12.71
C TRP A 191 4.10 8.66 -11.30
N PHE A 192 3.95 9.97 -11.19
CA PHE A 192 4.00 10.66 -9.90
C PHE A 192 3.00 10.08 -8.90
N SER A 193 1.81 9.65 -9.36
CA SER A 193 0.76 9.10 -8.50
C SER A 193 0.75 7.56 -8.41
N ASN A 194 1.84 6.87 -8.79
CA ASN A 194 1.87 5.39 -8.85
C ASN A 194 1.64 4.70 -7.51
N ILE A 195 1.79 5.41 -6.39
CA ILE A 195 1.40 4.92 -5.06
C ILE A 195 -0.07 4.49 -5.01
N LEU A 196 -0.96 5.15 -5.78
CA LEU A 196 -2.39 4.83 -5.82
C LEU A 196 -2.66 3.46 -6.44
N CYS A 197 -1.88 3.07 -7.47
CA CYS A 197 -1.94 1.74 -8.06
C CYS A 197 -1.65 0.67 -7.01
N GLY A 198 -0.56 0.87 -6.25
CA GLY A 198 -0.16 0.01 -5.15
C GLY A 198 -1.25 -0.10 -4.09
N VAL A 199 -1.82 1.02 -3.65
CA VAL A 199 -2.88 1.04 -2.63
C VAL A 199 -4.08 0.20 -3.07
N LEU A 200 -4.54 0.36 -4.31
CA LEU A 200 -5.65 -0.43 -4.84
C LEU A 200 -5.31 -1.92 -4.87
N ARG A 201 -4.11 -2.27 -5.35
CA ARG A 201 -3.65 -3.66 -5.41
C ARG A 201 -3.59 -4.31 -4.04
N GLY A 202 -2.99 -3.63 -3.06
CA GLY A 202 -2.89 -4.14 -1.68
C GLY A 202 -4.23 -4.23 -0.96
N SER A 203 -5.14 -3.27 -1.19
CA SER A 203 -6.47 -3.31 -0.59
C SER A 203 -7.35 -4.40 -1.18
N LEU A 204 -7.30 -4.61 -2.50
CA LEU A 204 -8.13 -5.63 -3.17
C LEU A 204 -7.61 -7.05 -2.94
N GLU A 205 -6.31 -7.22 -2.76
CA GLU A 205 -5.74 -8.53 -2.41
C GLU A 205 -6.30 -9.06 -1.07
N MET A 206 -6.46 -8.18 -0.08
CA MET A 206 -7.03 -8.53 1.23
C MET A 206 -8.53 -8.90 1.18
N VAL A 207 -9.22 -8.57 0.08
CA VAL A 207 -10.59 -9.02 -0.21
C VAL A 207 -10.62 -10.05 -1.34
N GLN A 208 -9.52 -10.79 -1.50
CA GLN A 208 -9.41 -11.96 -2.37
C GLN A 208 -9.54 -11.65 -3.86
N MET A 209 -9.19 -10.44 -4.27
CA MET A 209 -9.16 -10.03 -5.66
C MET A 209 -7.74 -9.64 -6.05
N GLN A 210 -7.08 -10.48 -6.84
CA GLN A 210 -5.80 -10.12 -7.43
C GLN A 210 -6.05 -9.25 -8.65
N ILE A 211 -5.54 -8.02 -8.62
CA ILE A 211 -5.69 -7.04 -9.69
C ILE A 211 -4.34 -6.52 -10.19
N GLU A 212 -4.36 -5.98 -11.39
CA GLU A 212 -3.32 -5.12 -11.94
C GLU A 212 -3.87 -3.70 -12.10
N ALA A 213 -3.14 -2.72 -11.59
CA ALA A 213 -3.47 -1.30 -11.73
C ALA A 213 -2.26 -0.55 -12.31
N HIS A 214 -2.48 0.26 -13.33
CA HIS A 214 -1.45 1.11 -13.93
C HIS A 214 -2.08 2.38 -14.52
N PHE A 215 -1.31 3.46 -14.56
CA PHE A 215 -1.72 4.67 -15.27
C PHE A 215 -1.55 4.50 -16.78
N VAL A 216 -2.51 5.05 -17.52
CA VAL A 216 -2.51 5.09 -18.99
C VAL A 216 -2.14 6.49 -19.47
N SER A 217 -2.66 7.52 -18.80
CA SER A 217 -2.38 8.93 -19.06
C SER A 217 -2.31 9.71 -17.75
N ASP A 218 -1.56 10.81 -17.75
CA ASP A 218 -1.41 11.70 -16.58
C ASP A 218 -1.22 13.16 -17.03
N VAL A 219 -1.96 14.07 -16.41
CA VAL A 219 -1.88 15.52 -16.68
C VAL A 219 -0.49 16.08 -16.40
N LEU A 220 0.25 15.49 -15.44
CA LEU A 220 1.63 15.88 -15.13
C LEU A 220 2.61 15.57 -16.27
N ARG A 221 2.23 14.67 -17.16
CA ARG A 221 3.00 14.27 -18.35
C ARG A 221 2.54 15.01 -19.62
N GLY A 222 1.57 15.91 -19.49
CA GLY A 222 1.03 16.71 -20.59
C GLY A 222 -0.23 16.13 -21.24
N ASP A 223 -0.82 15.07 -20.69
CA ASP A 223 -2.09 14.53 -21.19
C ASP A 223 -3.30 15.40 -20.77
N GLU A 224 -4.44 15.24 -21.47
CA GLU A 224 -5.66 16.00 -21.17
C GLU A 224 -6.31 15.61 -19.84
N THR A 225 -6.23 14.32 -19.49
CA THR A 225 -6.85 13.76 -18.27
C THR A 225 -5.98 12.67 -17.68
N THR A 226 -6.14 12.43 -16.38
CA THR A 226 -5.46 11.32 -15.70
C THR A 226 -6.35 10.08 -15.75
N GLU A 227 -5.87 9.01 -16.38
CA GLU A 227 -6.56 7.73 -16.51
C GLU A 227 -5.77 6.61 -15.83
N MET A 228 -6.41 5.86 -14.96
CA MET A 228 -5.87 4.63 -14.36
C MET A 228 -6.69 3.43 -14.81
N ARG A 229 -6.01 2.44 -15.39
CA ARG A 229 -6.61 1.17 -15.79
C ARG A 229 -6.51 0.17 -14.66
N VAL A 230 -7.63 -0.50 -14.35
CA VAL A 230 -7.70 -1.55 -13.33
C VAL A 230 -8.23 -2.83 -13.95
N SER A 231 -7.48 -3.92 -13.82
CA SER A 231 -7.75 -5.23 -14.43
C SER A 231 -7.78 -6.31 -13.37
N LEU A 232 -8.85 -7.11 -13.34
CA LEU A 232 -8.95 -8.29 -12.50
C LEU A 232 -8.15 -9.43 -13.14
N VAL A 233 -7.16 -9.95 -12.41
CA VAL A 233 -6.34 -11.08 -12.85
C VAL A 233 -7.03 -12.39 -12.47
N ARG A 234 -7.38 -12.53 -11.19
CA ARG A 234 -8.09 -13.70 -10.66
C ARG A 234 -8.66 -13.43 -9.27
N TYR A 235 -9.62 -14.26 -8.87
CA TYR A 235 -10.02 -14.38 -7.48
C TYR A 235 -9.06 -15.32 -6.75
N ILE A 236 -8.68 -14.94 -5.53
CA ILE A 236 -7.81 -15.75 -4.67
C ILE A 236 -8.72 -16.70 -3.88
N GLU A 237 -8.46 -18.00 -3.97
CA GLU A 237 -9.20 -19.00 -3.20
C GLU A 237 -8.61 -19.10 -1.78
N ASP A 238 -9.47 -19.17 -0.75
CA ASP A 238 -9.05 -19.54 0.60
C ASP A 238 -8.82 -21.06 0.63
N GLU A 239 -7.57 -21.51 0.64
CA GLU A 239 -7.27 -22.88 1.07
C GLU A 239 -7.56 -22.97 2.58
N MET A 240 -8.69 -23.56 2.94
CA MET A 240 -8.91 -24.00 4.33
C MET A 240 -7.86 -25.07 4.65
N PRO A 241 -7.12 -24.95 5.77
CA PRO A 241 -6.28 -26.05 6.22
C PRO A 241 -7.17 -27.28 6.41
N PRO A 242 -6.72 -28.47 5.99
CA PRO A 242 -7.48 -29.70 6.22
C PRO A 242 -7.71 -29.84 7.73
N GLU A 243 -8.94 -30.14 8.13
CA GLU A 243 -9.23 -30.53 9.50
C GLU A 243 -8.38 -31.77 9.81
N GLU A 244 -7.43 -31.65 10.75
CA GLU A 244 -6.72 -32.80 11.28
C GLU A 244 -7.74 -33.66 12.05
N GLU A 245 -8.05 -34.86 11.52
CA GLU A 245 -8.91 -35.88 12.16
C GLU A 245 -8.33 -36.43 13.48
#